data_AF-A0A7C6M187-F1
#
_entry.id   AF-A0A7C6M187-F1
#
_cell.length_a   1.000
_cell.length_b   1.000
_cell.length_c   1.000
_cell.angle_alpha   90.00
_cell.angle_beta   90.00
_cell.angle_gamma   90.00
#
_symmetry.space_group_name_H-M   'P 1'
#
loop_
_entity.id
_entity.type
_entity.pdbx_description
1 polymer ?
#
loop_
_entity_poly.entity_id
_entity_poly.type
_entity_poly.pdbx_seq_one_letter_code
_entity_poly.pdbx_strand_id
1 'polypeptide(L)'
;MKKRLMFVLFLLLSLVTFGCSCSTSKFSVEVLKLDGTALVEEKELKLEKDLDLVELLKNDEDIKLGGSDGEYGFYITKAGGYEANAAENEFWQLSVNGKQSDVGISALEVKAKDKITLQVIQWYDNLHVVIKDLAGTKLLDKTIEYLGYKETILDALLNDNEVGLEGSQSEYGYFITGVKGITADAAKNEYWQILVNGEAATTGISSLELAYGDVLSLELSQWQDSFGVVVKDLEGNELLNKTVNYYAYKESVLDALLADSEVELAGSESEYGYYITGVKGIEANGAQNEYWQILVDGEPASVGISQIELTYGQVLTLELVQ
;
A
#
# COMPACT_ATOMS: atom_id res chain seq x y z
N MET A 1 -85.69 -12.04 -0.45
CA MET A 1 -84.84 -11.37 -1.45
C MET A 1 -84.57 -12.34 -2.59
N LYS A 2 -84.53 -11.82 -3.81
CA LYS A 2 -84.98 -12.47 -5.06
C LYS A 2 -84.08 -13.61 -5.58
N LYS A 3 -84.75 -14.59 -6.20
CA LYS A 3 -84.24 -15.68 -7.04
C LYS A 3 -84.10 -15.24 -8.50
N ARG A 4 -83.09 -15.82 -9.18
CA ARG A 4 -82.96 -16.19 -10.61
C ARG A 4 -82.86 -15.09 -11.68
N LEU A 5 -81.80 -15.19 -12.50
CA LEU A 5 -81.76 -15.18 -14.00
C LEU A 5 -80.27 -15.09 -14.39
N MET A 6 -79.60 -16.10 -14.95
CA MET A 6 -79.59 -16.49 -16.37
C MET A 6 -79.53 -15.30 -17.34
N PHE A 7 -78.33 -15.00 -17.87
CA PHE A 7 -78.10 -14.23 -19.09
C PHE A 7 -76.78 -14.74 -19.69
N VAL A 8 -76.83 -15.64 -20.67
CA VAL A 8 -76.93 -15.37 -22.11
C VAL A 8 -75.70 -14.62 -22.63
N LEU A 9 -74.81 -15.44 -23.21
CA LEU A 9 -73.83 -15.15 -24.23
C LEU A 9 -74.33 -14.08 -25.23
N PHE A 10 -73.64 -12.94 -25.29
CA PHE A 10 -73.61 -12.13 -26.50
C PHE A 10 -72.15 -11.98 -26.92
N LEU A 11 -71.81 -12.82 -27.89
CA LEU A 11 -70.62 -12.76 -28.72
C LEU A 11 -70.63 -11.41 -29.45
N LEU A 12 -69.93 -10.41 -28.91
CA LEU A 12 -69.59 -9.19 -29.64
C LEU A 12 -68.40 -9.56 -30.53
N LEU A 13 -68.72 -9.89 -31.78
CA LEU A 13 -67.82 -10.08 -32.90
C LEU A 13 -67.11 -8.75 -33.18
N SER A 14 -66.13 -8.39 -32.35
CA SER A 14 -65.15 -7.38 -32.74
C SER A 14 -64.29 -8.04 -33.81
N LEU A 15 -64.44 -7.58 -35.05
CA LEU A 15 -63.56 -7.91 -36.16
C LEU A 15 -62.13 -8.01 -35.65
N VAL A 16 -61.58 -9.22 -35.69
CA VAL A 16 -60.14 -9.44 -35.65
C VAL A 16 -59.63 -8.84 -36.96
N THR A 17 -59.33 -7.54 -36.94
CA THR A 17 -58.29 -7.05 -37.82
C THR A 17 -57.02 -7.71 -37.30
N PHE A 18 -56.59 -8.77 -37.98
CA PHE A 18 -55.19 -9.18 -38.00
C PHE A 18 -54.38 -8.01 -38.60
N GLY A 19 -54.31 -6.89 -37.88
CA GLY A 19 -53.15 -6.04 -37.97
C GLY A 19 -52.06 -6.88 -37.34
N CYS A 20 -51.06 -7.28 -38.13
CA CYS A 20 -49.77 -7.62 -37.56
C CYS A 20 -49.38 -6.44 -36.67
N SER A 21 -49.61 -6.59 -35.36
CA SER A 21 -48.82 -5.90 -34.36
C SER A 21 -47.43 -6.51 -34.52
N CYS A 22 -46.70 -6.02 -35.51
CA CYS A 22 -45.25 -6.03 -35.44
C CYS A 22 -44.95 -5.22 -34.20
N SER A 23 -44.85 -5.88 -33.04
CA SER A 23 -44.16 -5.29 -31.90
C SER A 23 -42.76 -5.01 -32.43
N THR A 24 -42.49 -3.76 -32.77
CA THR A 24 -41.14 -3.33 -33.12
C THR A 24 -40.29 -3.64 -31.90
N SER A 25 -39.37 -4.59 -32.02
CA SER A 25 -38.40 -4.87 -30.97
C SER A 25 -37.71 -3.57 -30.60
N LYS A 26 -37.42 -3.39 -29.31
CA LYS A 26 -36.77 -2.20 -28.78
C LYS A 26 -35.59 -2.61 -27.92
N PHE A 27 -34.68 -1.67 -27.70
CA PHE A 27 -33.62 -1.72 -26.71
C PHE A 27 -33.58 -0.35 -25.99
N SER A 28 -32.85 -0.22 -24.91
CA SER A 28 -32.68 1.06 -24.23
C SER A 28 -31.22 1.50 -24.15
N VAL A 29 -31.01 2.81 -24.12
CA VAL A 29 -29.70 3.42 -23.95
C VAL A 29 -29.77 4.46 -22.84
N GLU A 30 -28.79 4.47 -21.95
CA GLU A 30 -28.56 5.56 -21.00
C GLU A 30 -27.12 6.06 -21.11
N VAL A 31 -26.92 7.33 -20.74
CA VAL A 31 -25.59 7.96 -20.74
C VAL A 31 -25.35 8.54 -19.34
N LEU A 32 -24.26 8.13 -18.70
CA LEU A 32 -23.94 8.47 -17.32
C LEU A 32 -22.60 9.21 -17.22
N LYS A 33 -22.51 10.13 -16.26
CA LYS A 33 -21.24 10.72 -15.81
C LYS A 33 -20.43 9.73 -14.96
N LEU A 34 -19.23 10.15 -14.60
CA LEU A 34 -18.33 9.43 -13.69
C LEU A 34 -19.00 9.06 -12.36
N ASP A 35 -19.75 10.00 -11.77
CA ASP A 35 -20.47 9.80 -10.51
C ASP A 35 -21.79 9.02 -10.64
N GLY A 36 -22.11 8.53 -11.85
CA GLY A 36 -23.36 7.80 -12.15
C GLY A 36 -24.57 8.70 -12.41
N THR A 37 -24.42 10.03 -12.37
CA THR A 37 -25.50 10.94 -12.73
C THR A 37 -25.86 10.81 -14.20
N ALA A 38 -27.15 10.68 -14.53
CA ALA A 38 -27.61 10.60 -15.90
C ALA A 38 -27.41 11.92 -16.66
N LEU A 39 -26.73 11.85 -17.80
CA LEU A 39 -26.71 12.86 -18.86
C LEU A 39 -27.89 12.67 -19.82
N VAL A 40 -28.22 11.40 -20.09
CA VAL A 40 -29.40 10.96 -20.81
C VAL A 40 -30.03 9.85 -19.99
N GLU A 41 -31.23 10.10 -19.46
CA GLU A 41 -32.05 9.09 -18.80
C GLU A 41 -32.34 7.92 -19.75
N GLU A 42 -32.67 6.75 -19.21
CA GLU A 42 -32.91 5.55 -20.01
C GLU A 42 -33.94 5.79 -21.13
N LYS A 43 -33.46 5.75 -22.37
CA LYS A 43 -34.21 6.07 -23.58
C LYS A 43 -34.43 4.82 -24.41
N GLU A 44 -35.69 4.48 -24.67
CA GLU A 44 -36.04 3.38 -25.57
C GLU A 44 -35.82 3.76 -27.04
N LEU A 45 -35.09 2.92 -27.76
CA LEU A 45 -34.84 3.03 -29.20
C LEU A 45 -35.40 1.81 -29.93
N LYS A 46 -35.74 2.00 -31.21
CA LYS A 46 -36.25 0.92 -32.07
C LYS A 46 -35.08 0.04 -32.53
N LEU A 47 -35.27 -1.27 -32.45
CA LEU A 47 -34.37 -2.24 -33.04
C LEU A 47 -34.80 -2.54 -34.48
N GLU A 48 -34.02 -2.05 -35.43
CA GLU A 48 -34.23 -2.31 -36.85
C GLU A 48 -33.37 -3.47 -37.34
N LYS A 49 -33.75 -4.05 -38.47
CA LYS A 49 -32.92 -5.04 -39.15
C LYS A 49 -31.69 -4.33 -39.72
N ASP A 50 -30.51 -4.92 -39.56
CA ASP A 50 -29.24 -4.38 -40.05
C ASP A 50 -28.88 -3.01 -39.41
N LEU A 51 -29.18 -2.86 -38.10
CA LEU A 51 -28.97 -1.64 -37.32
C LEU A 51 -27.49 -1.19 -37.34
N ASP A 52 -27.26 0.05 -37.80
CA ASP A 52 -26.03 0.79 -37.51
C ASP A 52 -26.23 1.57 -36.19
N LEU A 53 -25.74 0.99 -35.10
CA LEU A 53 -25.88 1.58 -33.77
C LEU A 53 -25.13 2.91 -33.66
N VAL A 54 -23.96 3.04 -34.29
CA VAL A 54 -23.14 4.26 -34.18
C VAL A 54 -23.82 5.40 -34.91
N GLU A 55 -24.31 5.17 -36.13
CA GLU A 55 -25.05 6.18 -36.89
C GLU A 55 -26.35 6.58 -36.17
N LEU A 56 -27.09 5.61 -35.62
CA LEU A 56 -28.29 5.88 -34.84
C LEU A 56 -28.00 6.81 -33.65
N LEU A 57 -26.97 6.50 -32.85
CA LEU A 57 -26.65 7.26 -31.64
C LEU A 57 -25.97 8.61 -31.95
N LYS A 58 -25.26 8.74 -33.08
CA LYS A 58 -24.75 10.03 -33.58
C LYS A 58 -25.89 11.00 -33.89
N ASN A 59 -26.97 10.48 -34.48
CA ASN A 59 -28.10 11.27 -34.95
C ASN A 59 -29.21 11.46 -33.90
N ASP A 60 -29.17 10.72 -32.78
CA ASP A 60 -30.12 10.88 -31.69
C ASP A 60 -29.98 12.27 -31.01
N GLU A 61 -31.09 12.97 -30.83
CA GLU A 61 -31.10 14.37 -30.36
C GLU A 61 -30.53 14.56 -28.94
N ASP A 62 -30.65 13.55 -28.08
CA ASP A 62 -30.20 13.60 -26.69
C ASP A 62 -28.81 12.98 -26.55
N ILE A 63 -28.57 11.84 -27.18
CA ILE A 63 -27.33 11.08 -27.03
C ILE A 63 -26.18 11.75 -27.79
N LYS A 64 -26.40 12.22 -29.04
CA LYS A 64 -25.40 12.93 -29.86
C LYS A 64 -23.99 12.35 -29.74
N LEU A 65 -23.85 11.06 -30.04
CA LEU A 65 -22.59 10.34 -29.91
C LEU A 65 -21.51 11.02 -30.76
N GLY A 66 -20.35 11.29 -30.16
CA GLY A 66 -19.18 11.88 -30.80
C GLY A 66 -17.94 11.02 -30.59
N GLY A 67 -17.00 11.10 -31.52
CA GLY A 67 -15.85 10.21 -31.59
C GLY A 67 -15.28 10.12 -32.99
N SER A 68 -14.37 9.17 -33.20
CA SER A 68 -13.70 8.94 -34.47
C SER A 68 -13.51 7.46 -34.76
N ASP A 69 -13.56 7.09 -36.04
CA ASP A 69 -13.21 5.74 -36.48
C ASP A 69 -11.70 5.50 -36.41
N GLY A 70 -11.31 4.31 -35.97
CA GLY A 70 -9.93 3.83 -35.93
C GLY A 70 -9.82 2.37 -36.36
N GLU A 71 -8.62 1.78 -36.22
CA GLU A 71 -8.34 0.39 -36.62
C GLU A 71 -9.23 -0.64 -35.87
N TYR A 72 -9.68 -0.29 -34.66
CA TYR A 72 -10.51 -1.14 -33.81
C TYR A 72 -12.01 -0.75 -33.81
N GLY A 73 -12.44 0.11 -34.73
CA GLY A 73 -13.82 0.63 -34.81
C GLY A 73 -13.96 2.04 -34.25
N PHE A 74 -15.20 2.45 -33.97
CA PHE A 74 -15.52 3.80 -33.50
C PHE A 74 -15.14 3.99 -32.02
N TYR A 75 -14.21 4.92 -31.76
CA TYR A 75 -13.81 5.33 -30.42
C TYR A 75 -14.68 6.49 -29.94
N ILE A 76 -15.39 6.31 -28.83
CA ILE A 76 -16.31 7.30 -28.27
C ILE A 76 -15.52 8.34 -27.47
N THR A 77 -15.67 9.62 -27.82
CA THR A 77 -15.12 10.75 -27.05
C THR A 77 -16.20 11.58 -26.39
N LYS A 78 -17.44 11.49 -26.86
CA LYS A 78 -18.55 12.33 -26.39
C LYS A 78 -19.89 11.61 -26.45
N ALA A 79 -20.73 11.82 -25.45
CA ALA A 79 -22.12 11.38 -25.43
C ALA A 79 -22.92 12.25 -24.44
N GLY A 80 -24.22 12.44 -24.68
CA GLY A 80 -25.11 13.20 -23.79
C GLY A 80 -24.67 14.65 -23.58
N GLY A 81 -23.97 15.24 -24.55
CA GLY A 81 -23.39 16.59 -24.45
C GLY A 81 -22.09 16.70 -23.64
N TYR A 82 -21.60 15.61 -23.04
CA TYR A 82 -20.35 15.58 -22.28
C TYR A 82 -19.20 15.00 -23.10
N GLU A 83 -18.03 15.63 -23.04
CA GLU A 83 -16.81 15.19 -23.72
C GLU A 83 -15.82 14.71 -22.67
N ALA A 84 -15.33 13.47 -22.81
CA ALA A 84 -14.43 12.87 -21.85
C ALA A 84 -13.09 13.63 -21.83
N ASN A 85 -12.63 13.99 -20.63
CA ASN A 85 -11.39 14.73 -20.47
C ASN A 85 -10.18 13.79 -20.47
N ALA A 86 -9.48 13.72 -21.61
CA ALA A 86 -8.26 12.94 -21.73
C ALA A 86 -7.16 13.36 -20.74
N ALA A 87 -7.10 14.64 -20.33
CA ALA A 87 -6.14 15.11 -19.34
C ALA A 87 -6.48 14.65 -17.91
N GLU A 88 -7.70 14.18 -17.67
CA GLU A 88 -8.14 13.58 -16.40
C GLU A 88 -8.35 12.05 -16.54
N ASN A 89 -7.78 11.43 -17.58
CA ASN A 89 -7.93 10.00 -17.89
C ASN A 89 -9.38 9.49 -17.87
N GLU A 90 -10.30 10.34 -18.31
CA GLU A 90 -11.68 9.94 -18.51
C GLU A 90 -11.85 9.25 -19.86
N PHE A 91 -12.64 8.18 -19.86
CA PHE A 91 -12.98 7.43 -21.04
C PHE A 91 -14.40 6.90 -20.94
N TRP A 92 -15.03 6.66 -22.09
CA TRP A 92 -16.37 6.09 -22.15
C TRP A 92 -16.30 4.57 -22.09
N GLN A 93 -16.87 3.98 -21.04
CA GLN A 93 -17.15 2.55 -20.96
C GLN A 93 -18.49 2.23 -21.60
N LEU A 94 -18.49 1.20 -22.44
CA LEU A 94 -19.69 0.58 -22.99
C LEU A 94 -20.03 -0.66 -22.17
N SER A 95 -21.26 -0.72 -21.67
CA SER A 95 -21.81 -1.89 -20.99
C SER A 95 -23.15 -2.30 -21.60
N VAL A 96 -23.44 -3.60 -21.60
CA VAL A 96 -24.73 -4.17 -22.00
C VAL A 96 -25.30 -4.99 -20.85
N ASN A 97 -26.52 -4.69 -20.44
CA ASN A 97 -27.22 -5.34 -19.34
C ASN A 97 -26.39 -5.37 -18.03
N GLY A 98 -25.69 -4.26 -17.75
CA GLY A 98 -24.85 -4.08 -16.57
C GLY A 98 -23.49 -4.77 -16.61
N LYS A 99 -23.08 -5.33 -17.75
CA LYS A 99 -21.76 -5.95 -17.95
C LYS A 99 -20.97 -5.19 -18.98
N GLN A 100 -19.69 -4.94 -18.72
CA GLN A 100 -18.80 -4.34 -19.70
C GLN A 100 -18.79 -5.15 -21.00
N SER A 101 -18.83 -4.44 -22.13
CA SER A 101 -18.79 -5.05 -23.47
C SER A 101 -17.38 -5.50 -23.82
N ASP A 102 -17.24 -6.71 -24.37
CA ASP A 102 -15.99 -7.24 -24.91
C ASP A 102 -15.63 -6.64 -26.28
N VAL A 103 -16.57 -5.94 -26.92
CA VAL A 103 -16.42 -5.31 -28.23
C VAL A 103 -16.75 -3.83 -28.19
N GLY A 104 -16.14 -3.05 -29.09
CA GLY A 104 -16.47 -1.65 -29.28
C GLY A 104 -17.88 -1.46 -29.84
N ILE A 105 -18.41 -0.23 -29.73
CA ILE A 105 -19.80 0.09 -30.08
C ILE A 105 -20.15 -0.20 -31.55
N SER A 106 -19.19 -0.11 -32.47
CA SER A 106 -19.38 -0.44 -33.90
C SER A 106 -19.62 -1.93 -34.16
N ALA A 107 -19.11 -2.80 -33.29
CA ALA A 107 -19.22 -4.25 -33.44
C ALA A 107 -20.29 -4.86 -32.52
N LEU A 108 -21.03 -4.02 -31.79
CA LEU A 108 -22.01 -4.47 -30.82
C LEU A 108 -23.28 -4.98 -31.52
N GLU A 109 -23.57 -6.27 -31.36
CA GLU A 109 -24.83 -6.86 -31.79
C GLU A 109 -25.94 -6.61 -30.76
N VAL A 110 -26.81 -5.62 -31.04
CA VAL A 110 -27.92 -5.25 -30.16
C VAL A 110 -29.09 -6.21 -30.29
N LYS A 111 -29.59 -6.70 -29.15
CA LYS A 111 -30.77 -7.57 -29.06
C LYS A 111 -31.96 -6.83 -28.45
N ALA A 112 -33.15 -7.37 -28.71
CA ALA A 112 -34.36 -6.84 -28.10
C ALA A 112 -34.27 -6.91 -26.57
N LYS A 113 -34.60 -5.81 -25.92
CA LYS A 113 -34.53 -5.59 -24.46
C LYS A 113 -33.12 -5.46 -23.88
N ASP A 114 -32.09 -5.37 -24.71
CA ASP A 114 -30.78 -4.96 -24.21
C ASP A 114 -30.87 -3.56 -23.63
N LYS A 115 -30.22 -3.36 -22.49
CA LYS A 115 -29.92 -2.05 -21.93
C LYS A 115 -28.45 -1.74 -22.18
N ILE A 116 -28.19 -0.72 -22.97
CA ILE A 116 -26.85 -0.22 -23.26
C ILE A 116 -26.57 0.96 -22.33
N THR A 117 -25.44 0.92 -21.64
CA THR A 117 -24.98 2.02 -20.78
C THR A 117 -23.67 2.55 -21.33
N LEU A 118 -23.62 3.85 -21.60
CA LEU A 118 -22.39 4.59 -21.87
C LEU A 118 -22.05 5.40 -20.62
N GLN A 119 -20.96 5.08 -19.94
CA GLN A 119 -20.57 5.76 -18.71
C GLN A 119 -19.14 6.28 -18.79
N VAL A 120 -18.92 7.53 -18.37
CA VAL A 120 -17.56 8.04 -18.16
C VAL A 120 -16.94 7.29 -16.98
N ILE A 121 -15.73 6.78 -17.14
CA ILE A 121 -14.95 6.16 -16.06
C ILE A 121 -13.50 6.67 -16.09
N GLN A 122 -12.76 6.41 -15.02
CA GLN A 122 -11.34 6.73 -14.86
C GLN A 122 -10.55 5.48 -14.46
N TRP A 123 -9.29 5.39 -14.89
CA TRP A 123 -8.37 4.35 -14.44
C TRP A 123 -7.60 4.88 -13.23
N TYR A 124 -7.53 4.06 -12.19
CA TYR A 124 -6.71 4.29 -11.02
C TYR A 124 -5.55 3.29 -11.02
N ASP A 125 -4.39 3.76 -10.59
CA ASP A 125 -3.28 2.90 -10.20
C ASP A 125 -3.48 2.44 -8.76
N ASN A 126 -2.82 1.33 -8.41
CA ASN A 126 -2.89 0.73 -7.09
C ASN A 126 -1.53 0.77 -6.42
N LEU A 127 -1.45 1.40 -5.26
CA LEU A 127 -0.27 1.43 -4.40
C LEU A 127 -0.52 0.55 -3.17
N HIS A 128 0.17 -0.58 -3.07
CA HIS A 128 0.12 -1.40 -1.85
C HIS A 128 1.09 -0.85 -0.81
N VAL A 129 0.56 -0.38 0.32
CA VAL A 129 1.31 0.21 1.43
C VAL A 129 1.22 -0.66 2.68
N VAL A 130 2.38 -0.94 3.26
CA VAL A 130 2.52 -1.57 4.57
C VAL A 130 3.25 -0.60 5.51
N ILE A 131 2.77 -0.47 6.74
CA ILE A 131 3.43 0.37 7.76
C ILE A 131 3.72 -0.48 8.99
N LYS A 132 4.95 -0.41 9.50
CA LYS A 132 5.34 -1.14 10.71
C LYS A 132 5.97 -0.23 11.76
N ASP A 133 5.73 -0.55 13.02
CA ASP A 133 6.45 0.07 14.14
C ASP A 133 7.85 -0.53 14.32
N LEU A 134 8.59 0.01 15.31
CA LEU A 134 9.95 -0.39 15.63
C LEU A 134 10.09 -1.85 16.11
N ALA A 135 9.00 -2.46 16.58
CA ALA A 135 8.97 -3.88 16.96
C ALA A 135 8.63 -4.80 15.77
N GLY A 136 8.38 -4.22 14.59
CA GLY A 136 7.92 -4.94 13.40
C GLY A 136 6.43 -5.25 13.39
N THR A 137 5.65 -4.68 14.32
CA THR A 137 4.19 -4.82 14.34
C THR A 137 3.60 -4.09 13.16
N LYS A 138 2.76 -4.77 12.38
CA LYS A 138 2.06 -4.18 11.23
C LYS A 138 0.93 -3.26 11.69
N LEU A 139 1.11 -1.96 11.48
CA LEU A 139 0.15 -0.89 11.83
C LEU A 139 -0.85 -0.59 10.71
N LEU A 140 -0.45 -0.83 9.46
CA LEU A 140 -1.28 -0.66 8.27
C LEU A 140 -0.89 -1.69 7.21
N ASP A 141 -1.87 -2.17 6.46
CA ASP A 141 -1.72 -3.02 5.28
C ASP A 141 -2.91 -2.77 4.37
N LYS A 142 -2.75 -1.92 3.35
CA LYS A 142 -3.84 -1.53 2.46
C LYS A 142 -3.35 -1.22 1.06
N THR A 143 -4.27 -1.27 0.12
CA THR A 143 -4.09 -0.71 -1.22
C THR A 143 -4.73 0.67 -1.28
N ILE A 144 -4.00 1.65 -1.81
CA ILE A 144 -4.46 3.00 -2.08
C ILE A 144 -4.68 3.09 -3.59
N GLU A 145 -5.89 3.45 -4.00
CA GLU A 145 -6.20 3.82 -5.38
C GLU A 145 -5.80 5.28 -5.59
N TYR A 146 -5.01 5.55 -6.63
CA TYR A 146 -4.49 6.89 -6.89
C TYR A 146 -4.35 7.13 -8.39
N LEU A 147 -4.31 8.39 -8.82
CA LEU A 147 -4.19 8.78 -10.23
C LEU A 147 -2.70 8.94 -10.57
N GLY A 148 -1.98 7.84 -10.80
CA GLY A 148 -0.51 7.86 -10.92
C GLY A 148 0.08 8.69 -12.06
N TYR A 149 -0.73 9.11 -13.04
CA TYR A 149 -0.34 10.06 -14.08
C TYR A 149 -0.40 11.53 -13.61
N LYS A 150 -1.14 11.83 -12.53
CA LYS A 150 -1.41 13.17 -12.00
C LYS A 150 -0.71 13.44 -10.69
N GLU A 151 -0.54 12.41 -9.87
CA GLU A 151 0.03 12.53 -8.53
C GLU A 151 1.17 11.52 -8.33
N THR A 152 2.15 11.94 -7.55
CA THR A 152 3.29 11.10 -7.18
C THR A 152 2.90 10.11 -6.08
N ILE A 153 3.75 9.12 -5.81
CA ILE A 153 3.58 8.23 -4.65
C ILE A 153 3.51 9.05 -3.34
N LEU A 154 4.35 10.08 -3.23
CA LEU A 154 4.32 10.98 -2.07
C LEU A 154 2.96 11.68 -1.93
N ASP A 155 2.40 12.19 -3.03
CA ASP A 155 1.08 12.83 -3.01
C ASP A 155 -0.01 11.84 -2.56
N ALA A 156 -0.01 10.61 -3.12
CA ALA A 156 -0.96 9.57 -2.75
C ALA A 156 -0.89 9.24 -1.24
N LEU A 157 0.31 9.17 -0.67
CA LEU A 157 0.50 8.93 0.77
C LEU A 157 0.08 10.11 1.64
N LEU A 158 0.34 11.35 1.21
CA LEU A 158 -0.08 12.57 1.94
C LEU A 158 -1.60 12.76 1.91
N ASN A 159 -2.25 12.33 0.83
CA ASN A 159 -3.69 12.42 0.66
C ASN A 159 -4.45 11.32 1.44
N ASP A 160 -3.78 10.21 1.79
CA ASP A 160 -4.38 9.14 2.58
C ASP A 160 -4.25 9.40 4.10
N ASN A 161 -5.35 9.84 4.71
CA ASN A 161 -5.43 10.11 6.15
C ASN A 161 -5.12 8.90 7.04
N GLU A 162 -5.30 7.67 6.55
CA GLU A 162 -4.98 6.48 7.34
C GLU A 162 -3.49 6.17 7.36
N VAL A 163 -2.73 6.59 6.36
CA VAL A 163 -1.25 6.57 6.38
C VAL A 163 -0.75 7.56 7.43
N GLY A 164 -1.29 8.78 7.42
CA GLY A 164 -0.90 9.84 8.36
C GLY A 164 0.59 10.18 8.22
N LEU A 165 1.05 10.38 6.98
CA LEU A 165 2.43 10.72 6.67
C LEU A 165 2.74 12.16 7.11
N GLU A 166 3.79 12.32 7.89
CA GLU A 166 4.29 13.60 8.37
C GLU A 166 5.76 13.76 7.96
N GLY A 167 6.15 15.00 7.65
CA GLY A 167 7.49 15.28 7.19
C GLY A 167 7.61 16.68 6.58
N SER A 168 8.75 16.93 5.95
CA SER A 168 9.02 18.21 5.31
C SER A 168 9.84 18.05 4.03
N GLN A 169 9.54 18.91 3.06
CA GLN A 169 10.29 18.97 1.81
C GLN A 169 11.60 19.73 2.01
N SER A 170 12.70 19.17 1.50
CA SER A 170 14.01 19.83 1.43
C SER A 170 14.59 19.76 0.01
N GLU A 171 15.77 20.35 -0.19
CA GLU A 171 16.53 20.21 -1.44
C GLU A 171 16.98 18.76 -1.72
N TYR A 172 17.03 17.91 -0.68
CA TYR A 172 17.40 16.49 -0.79
C TYR A 172 16.17 15.56 -0.91
N GLY A 173 14.97 16.12 -1.02
CA GLY A 173 13.71 15.37 -1.05
C GLY A 173 12.88 15.52 0.23
N TYR A 174 11.75 14.82 0.27
CA TYR A 174 10.84 14.79 1.41
C TYR A 174 11.39 13.91 2.53
N PHE A 175 11.66 14.52 3.67
CA PHE A 175 12.13 13.85 4.86
C PHE A 175 10.94 13.45 5.73
N ILE A 176 10.74 12.14 5.90
CA ILE A 176 9.65 11.58 6.69
C ILE A 176 10.02 11.69 8.18
N THR A 177 9.18 12.38 8.95
CA THR A 177 9.36 12.53 10.40
C THR A 177 8.37 11.69 11.20
N GLY A 178 7.22 11.35 10.61
CA GLY A 178 6.20 10.57 11.28
C GLY A 178 5.29 9.82 10.33
N VAL A 179 4.75 8.69 10.78
CA VAL A 179 3.77 7.89 10.06
C VAL A 179 2.82 7.26 11.09
N LYS A 180 1.52 7.18 10.80
CA LYS A 180 0.50 6.65 11.74
C LYS A 180 0.50 7.34 13.11
N GLY A 181 0.86 8.61 13.17
CA GLY A 181 0.98 9.38 14.42
C GLY A 181 2.16 8.98 15.30
N ILE A 182 3.12 8.22 14.78
CA ILE A 182 4.38 7.89 15.44
C ILE A 182 5.49 8.74 14.82
N THR A 183 6.05 9.65 15.61
CA THR A 183 7.20 10.47 15.22
C THR A 183 8.49 9.74 15.55
N ALA A 184 9.45 9.72 14.62
CA ALA A 184 10.77 9.17 14.86
C ALA A 184 11.53 10.01 15.90
N ASP A 185 12.06 9.35 16.94
CA ASP A 185 12.85 9.98 17.98
C ASP A 185 14.32 10.16 17.56
N ALA A 186 14.68 11.38 17.16
CA ALA A 186 16.05 11.72 16.79
C ALA A 186 17.06 11.52 17.93
N ALA A 187 16.66 11.66 19.19
CA ALA A 187 17.56 11.43 20.34
C ALA A 187 17.90 9.95 20.51
N LYS A 188 17.08 9.06 19.94
CA LYS A 188 17.33 7.62 19.87
C LYS A 188 17.83 7.18 18.50
N ASN A 189 18.21 8.08 17.59
CA ASN A 189 18.61 7.74 16.22
C ASN A 189 17.54 6.94 15.44
N GLU A 190 16.27 7.19 15.72
CA GLU A 190 15.18 6.59 14.97
C GLU A 190 14.95 7.31 13.63
N TYR A 191 14.51 6.56 12.62
CA TYR A 191 14.16 7.08 11.31
C TYR A 191 13.11 6.19 10.65
N TRP A 192 12.34 6.76 9.73
CA TRP A 192 11.43 5.99 8.88
C TRP A 192 12.17 5.46 7.66
N GLN A 193 12.33 4.14 7.60
CA GLN A 193 12.93 3.45 6.47
C GLN A 193 11.88 3.22 5.38
N ILE A 194 12.27 3.46 4.13
CA ILE A 194 11.47 3.19 2.94
C ILE A 194 11.98 1.87 2.34
N LEU A 195 11.08 0.91 2.15
CA LEU A 195 11.39 -0.36 1.51
C LEU A 195 10.45 -0.61 0.33
N VAL A 196 10.99 -1.23 -0.72
CA VAL A 196 10.23 -1.75 -1.85
C VAL A 196 10.41 -3.26 -1.88
N ASN A 197 9.32 -4.00 -1.78
CA ASN A 197 9.33 -5.47 -1.71
C ASN A 197 10.25 -6.04 -0.61
N GLY A 198 10.41 -5.30 0.49
CA GLY A 198 11.27 -5.67 1.62
C GLY A 198 12.75 -5.30 1.47
N GLU A 199 13.15 -4.68 0.36
CA GLU A 199 14.50 -4.16 0.15
C GLU A 199 14.54 -2.64 0.36
N ALA A 200 15.61 -2.12 0.97
CA ALA A 200 15.75 -0.68 1.19
C ALA A 200 15.73 0.08 -0.14
N ALA A 201 14.89 1.11 -0.23
CA ALA A 201 14.80 1.93 -1.42
C ALA A 201 16.10 2.72 -1.65
N THR A 202 16.54 2.81 -2.90
CA THR A 202 17.74 3.57 -3.29
C THR A 202 17.48 5.08 -3.47
N THR A 203 16.21 5.47 -3.46
CA THR A 203 15.75 6.85 -3.63
C THR A 203 14.78 7.21 -2.50
N GLY A 204 14.72 8.50 -2.15
CA GLY A 204 13.71 9.00 -1.21
C GLY A 204 12.30 8.94 -1.80
N ILE A 205 11.29 9.09 -0.93
CA ILE A 205 9.87 8.90 -1.30
C ILE A 205 9.40 9.85 -2.41
N SER A 206 9.99 11.06 -2.51
CA SER A 206 9.67 12.05 -3.55
C SER A 206 10.04 11.65 -4.97
N SER A 207 10.95 10.69 -5.12
CA SER A 207 11.47 10.25 -6.43
C SER A 207 11.32 8.74 -6.60
N LEU A 208 10.49 8.12 -5.75
CA LEU A 208 10.25 6.70 -5.82
C LEU A 208 9.38 6.38 -7.03
N GLU A 209 9.79 5.37 -7.79
CA GLU A 209 9.01 4.78 -8.87
C GLU A 209 8.76 3.31 -8.50
N LEU A 210 7.53 2.84 -8.70
CA LEU A 210 7.12 1.47 -8.39
C LEU A 210 6.56 0.79 -9.62
N ALA A 211 6.87 -0.50 -9.77
CA ALA A 211 6.22 -1.34 -10.77
C ALA A 211 4.85 -1.80 -10.26
N TYR A 212 3.99 -2.20 -11.20
CA TYR A 212 2.70 -2.78 -10.85
C TYR A 212 2.86 -4.02 -9.96
N GLY A 213 2.21 -3.99 -8.80
CA GLY A 213 2.25 -5.08 -7.81
C GLY A 213 3.38 -4.97 -6.79
N ASP A 214 4.24 -3.96 -6.86
CA ASP A 214 5.22 -3.70 -5.81
C ASP A 214 4.54 -3.31 -4.50
N VAL A 215 5.19 -3.72 -3.40
CA VAL A 215 4.78 -3.34 -2.04
C VAL A 215 5.72 -2.27 -1.50
N LEU A 216 5.17 -1.12 -1.18
CA LEU A 216 5.85 -0.07 -0.43
C LEU A 216 5.70 -0.32 1.06
N SER A 217 6.80 -0.43 1.79
CA SER A 217 6.80 -0.43 3.26
C SER A 217 7.43 0.84 3.82
N LEU A 218 6.75 1.45 4.80
CA LEU A 218 7.34 2.45 5.68
C LEU A 218 7.51 1.82 7.06
N GLU A 219 8.75 1.63 7.48
CA GLU A 219 9.06 0.93 8.74
C GLU A 219 9.85 1.85 9.66
N LEU A 220 9.38 2.03 10.89
CA LEU A 220 10.16 2.75 11.90
C LEU A 220 11.38 1.89 12.24
N SER A 221 12.55 2.48 12.08
CA SER A 221 13.84 1.82 12.28
C SER A 221 14.72 2.67 13.18
N GLN A 222 15.81 2.08 13.64
CA GLN A 222 16.81 2.76 14.44
C GLN A 222 18.19 2.34 13.94
N TRP A 223 19.12 3.30 13.87
CA TRP A 223 20.51 2.98 13.58
C TRP A 223 21.05 2.02 14.63
N GLN A 224 21.72 0.94 14.18
CA GLN A 224 22.49 0.10 15.08
C GLN A 224 23.65 0.92 15.64
N ASP A 225 23.88 0.79 16.94
CA ASP A 225 25.13 1.26 17.53
C ASP A 225 26.17 0.14 17.42
N SER A 226 27.43 0.51 17.56
CA SER A 226 28.54 -0.42 17.52
C SER A 226 29.62 -0.03 18.49
N PHE A 227 30.13 -1.00 19.23
CA PHE A 227 31.25 -0.81 20.15
C PHE A 227 32.35 -1.82 19.86
N GLY A 228 33.59 -1.44 20.14
CA GLY A 228 34.71 -2.35 20.16
C GLY A 228 34.64 -3.24 21.41
N VAL A 229 34.95 -4.52 21.26
CA VAL A 229 35.10 -5.46 22.37
C VAL A 229 36.50 -6.05 22.31
N VAL A 230 37.24 -5.85 23.40
CA VAL A 230 38.55 -6.46 23.62
C VAL A 230 38.47 -7.39 24.83
N VAL A 231 38.97 -8.60 24.70
CA VAL A 231 39.10 -9.54 25.82
C VAL A 231 40.57 -9.83 26.05
N LYS A 232 41.03 -9.72 27.29
CA LYS A 232 42.43 -9.98 27.68
C LYS A 232 42.54 -11.03 28.77
N ASP A 233 43.53 -11.92 28.65
CA ASP A 233 43.91 -12.85 29.71
C ASP A 233 44.71 -12.16 30.83
N LEU A 234 45.09 -12.93 31.86
CA LEU A 234 45.82 -12.44 33.04
C LEU A 234 47.22 -11.90 32.69
N GLU A 235 47.82 -12.39 31.60
CA GLU A 235 49.09 -11.92 31.06
C GLU A 235 48.93 -10.66 30.18
N GLY A 236 47.70 -10.22 29.92
CA GLY A 236 47.38 -9.06 29.09
C GLY A 236 47.36 -9.34 27.58
N ASN A 237 47.38 -10.61 27.16
CA ASN A 237 47.26 -10.98 25.75
C ASN A 237 45.81 -10.79 25.27
N GLU A 238 45.63 -10.22 24.09
CA GLU A 238 44.32 -10.10 23.46
C GLU A 238 43.83 -11.46 22.95
N LEU A 239 42.72 -11.94 23.51
CA LEU A 239 42.01 -13.15 23.11
C LEU A 239 40.93 -12.87 22.06
N LEU A 240 40.41 -11.65 22.05
CA LEU A 240 39.38 -11.16 21.13
C LEU A 240 39.57 -9.66 20.93
N ASN A 241 39.39 -9.18 19.70
CA ASN A 241 39.35 -7.76 19.35
C ASN A 241 38.45 -7.60 18.11
N LYS A 242 37.20 -7.18 18.32
CA LYS A 242 36.20 -7.04 17.24
C LYS A 242 35.21 -5.91 17.52
N THR A 243 34.36 -5.63 16.56
CA THR A 243 33.19 -4.77 16.73
C THR A 243 31.95 -5.63 16.95
N VAL A 244 31.11 -5.23 17.92
CA VAL A 244 29.77 -5.77 18.13
C VAL A 244 28.76 -4.70 17.72
N ASN A 245 27.86 -5.05 16.81
CA ASN A 245 26.73 -4.20 16.43
C ASN A 245 25.52 -4.63 17.23
N TYR A 246 24.77 -3.68 17.76
CA TYR A 246 23.58 -3.98 18.56
C TYR A 246 22.51 -2.89 18.42
N TYR A 247 21.28 -3.27 18.73
CA TYR A 247 20.16 -2.35 18.72
C TYR A 247 19.94 -1.80 20.13
N ALA A 248 20.57 -0.68 20.47
CA ALA A 248 20.56 -0.12 21.83
C ALA A 248 19.15 0.13 22.42
N TYR A 249 18.11 0.27 21.59
CA TYR A 249 16.72 0.34 22.05
C TYR A 249 16.09 -1.00 22.46
N LYS A 250 16.58 -2.10 21.89
CA LYS A 250 16.01 -3.44 22.01
C LYS A 250 16.76 -4.28 23.04
N GLU A 251 18.05 -4.03 23.18
CA GLU A 251 18.95 -4.87 23.97
C GLU A 251 20.05 -4.02 24.62
N SER A 252 20.51 -4.45 25.80
CA SER A 252 21.62 -3.82 26.51
C SER A 252 22.97 -4.26 25.92
N VAL A 253 24.07 -3.60 26.33
CA VAL A 253 25.44 -4.07 26.02
C VAL A 253 25.64 -5.50 26.50
N LEU A 254 25.11 -5.85 27.68
CA LEU A 254 25.15 -7.21 28.21
C LEU A 254 24.42 -8.21 27.29
N ASP A 255 23.21 -7.88 26.85
CA ASP A 255 22.44 -8.75 25.96
C ASP A 255 23.17 -8.98 24.63
N ALA A 256 23.76 -7.93 24.07
CA ALA A 256 24.56 -8.01 22.84
C ALA A 256 25.79 -8.94 23.02
N LEU A 257 26.49 -8.83 24.16
CA LEU A 257 27.64 -9.69 24.47
C LEU A 257 27.25 -11.15 24.73
N LEU A 258 26.11 -11.39 25.39
CA LEU A 258 25.58 -12.74 25.62
C LEU A 258 25.11 -13.40 24.32
N ALA A 259 24.61 -12.61 23.36
CA ALA A 259 24.21 -13.09 22.05
C ALA A 259 25.39 -13.34 21.10
N ASP A 260 26.53 -12.65 21.30
CA ASP A 260 27.72 -12.81 20.47
C ASP A 260 28.47 -14.10 20.82
N SER A 261 28.37 -15.10 19.93
CA SER A 261 28.98 -16.42 20.11
C SER A 261 30.50 -16.42 20.20
N GLU A 262 31.18 -15.34 19.77
CA GLU A 262 32.64 -15.26 19.83
C GLU A 262 33.14 -14.67 21.16
N VAL A 263 32.32 -13.90 21.87
CA VAL A 263 32.66 -13.35 23.20
C VAL A 263 32.68 -14.45 24.26
N GLU A 264 31.74 -15.39 24.17
CA GLU A 264 31.59 -16.49 25.14
C GLU A 264 31.49 -15.97 26.58
N LEU A 265 30.68 -14.93 26.79
CA LEU A 265 30.46 -14.34 28.12
C LEU A 265 29.68 -15.31 29.01
N ALA A 266 30.25 -15.64 30.16
CA ALA A 266 29.66 -16.48 31.19
C ALA A 266 29.53 -15.71 32.51
N GLY A 267 28.42 -15.92 33.20
CA GLY A 267 28.12 -15.21 34.43
C GLY A 267 26.70 -15.48 34.91
N SER A 268 26.32 -14.76 35.96
CA SER A 268 24.99 -14.89 36.56
C SER A 268 24.52 -13.58 37.15
N GLU A 269 23.21 -13.34 37.07
CA GLU A 269 22.56 -12.23 37.76
C GLU A 269 22.64 -12.35 39.28
N SER A 270 22.83 -11.20 39.93
CA SER A 270 22.80 -11.07 41.39
C SER A 270 22.03 -9.81 41.78
N GLU A 271 21.80 -9.60 43.08
CA GLU A 271 21.19 -8.36 43.57
C GLU A 271 22.06 -7.11 43.31
N TYR A 272 23.33 -7.29 42.96
CA TYR A 272 24.28 -6.23 42.62
C TYR A 272 24.53 -6.11 41.10
N GLY A 273 23.76 -6.83 40.28
CA GLY A 273 23.89 -6.89 38.82
C GLY A 273 24.57 -8.17 38.32
N TYR A 274 24.80 -8.22 37.00
CA TYR A 274 25.39 -9.37 36.33
C TYR A 274 26.87 -9.54 36.70
N TYR A 275 27.18 -10.65 37.37
CA TYR A 275 28.53 -11.01 37.75
C TYR A 275 29.17 -11.90 36.68
N ILE A 276 30.27 -11.43 36.10
CA ILE A 276 31.02 -12.14 35.07
C ILE A 276 31.91 -13.20 35.73
N THR A 277 31.67 -14.47 35.40
CA THR A 277 32.45 -15.61 35.90
C THR A 277 33.48 -16.10 34.88
N GLY A 278 33.25 -15.84 33.59
CA GLY A 278 34.18 -16.23 32.54
C GLY A 278 33.96 -15.52 31.21
N VAL A 279 35.00 -15.45 30.40
CA VAL A 279 34.97 -14.92 29.03
C VAL A 279 35.93 -15.75 28.18
N LYS A 280 35.61 -16.04 26.91
CA LYS A 280 36.44 -16.88 26.03
C LYS A 280 36.82 -18.24 26.65
N GLY A 281 35.92 -18.82 27.45
CA GLY A 281 36.14 -20.10 28.12
C GLY A 281 37.13 -20.07 29.30
N ILE A 282 37.60 -18.88 29.72
CA ILE A 282 38.47 -18.71 30.89
C ILE A 282 37.63 -18.29 32.08
N GLU A 283 37.63 -19.09 33.15
CA GLU A 283 36.94 -18.79 34.40
C GLU A 283 37.88 -18.05 35.37
N ALA A 284 37.34 -17.06 36.09
CA ALA A 284 38.08 -16.36 37.13
C ALA A 284 38.24 -17.24 38.38
N ASN A 285 39.47 -17.41 38.88
CA ASN A 285 39.71 -18.17 40.10
C ASN A 285 39.59 -17.31 41.37
N GLY A 286 38.43 -17.40 42.02
CA GLY A 286 38.18 -16.70 43.29
C GLY A 286 39.13 -17.08 44.44
N ALA A 287 39.73 -18.28 44.45
CA ALA A 287 40.73 -18.65 45.45
C ALA A 287 42.07 -17.92 45.26
N GLN A 288 42.29 -17.38 44.07
CA GLN A 288 43.43 -16.56 43.70
C GLN A 288 43.08 -15.07 43.65
N ASN A 289 41.88 -14.67 44.10
CA ASN A 289 41.33 -13.30 43.99
C ASN A 289 41.21 -12.79 42.55
N GLU A 290 41.12 -13.68 41.57
CA GLU A 290 40.95 -13.27 40.19
C GLU A 290 39.51 -12.79 39.92
N TYR A 291 39.38 -11.77 39.07
CA TYR A 291 38.09 -11.28 38.60
C TYR A 291 38.21 -10.64 37.22
N TRP A 292 37.09 -10.59 36.49
CA TRP A 292 37.01 -9.88 35.22
C TRP A 292 36.74 -8.39 35.46
N GLN A 293 37.73 -7.56 35.18
CA GLN A 293 37.62 -6.11 35.18
C GLN A 293 36.98 -5.63 33.88
N ILE A 294 36.08 -4.66 34.00
CA ILE A 294 35.44 -4.00 32.86
C ILE A 294 36.07 -2.60 32.72
N LEU A 295 36.58 -2.29 31.54
CA LEU A 295 37.06 -0.95 31.19
C LEU A 295 36.28 -0.40 30.01
N VAL A 296 36.04 0.91 30.02
CA VAL A 296 35.49 1.66 28.89
C VAL A 296 36.56 2.67 28.46
N ASP A 297 37.02 2.55 27.22
CA ASP A 297 38.09 3.37 26.65
C ASP A 297 39.39 3.37 27.50
N GLY A 298 39.66 2.25 28.17
CA GLY A 298 40.83 2.04 29.02
C GLY A 298 40.68 2.48 30.48
N GLU A 299 39.55 3.07 30.86
CA GLU A 299 39.26 3.46 32.24
C GLU A 299 38.30 2.47 32.92
N PRO A 300 38.52 2.11 34.20
CA PRO A 300 37.61 1.19 34.91
C PRO A 300 36.17 1.69 34.91
N ALA A 301 35.22 0.82 34.55
CA ALA A 301 33.81 1.14 34.55
C ALA A 301 33.31 1.44 35.97
N SER A 302 32.47 2.47 36.11
CA SER A 302 31.87 2.87 37.39
C SER A 302 30.57 2.12 37.73
N VAL A 303 30.05 1.36 36.76
CA VAL A 303 28.82 0.57 36.85
C VAL A 303 29.07 -0.84 36.31
N GLY A 304 28.21 -1.80 36.68
CA GLY A 304 28.28 -3.16 36.15
C GLY A 304 27.89 -3.25 34.68
N ILE A 305 28.26 -4.35 34.01
CA ILE A 305 28.08 -4.55 32.56
C ILE A 305 26.62 -4.37 32.08
N SER A 306 25.64 -4.71 32.92
CA SER A 306 24.21 -4.57 32.60
C SER A 306 23.72 -3.11 32.56
N GLN A 307 24.52 -2.17 33.05
CA GLN A 307 24.21 -0.74 33.11
C GLN A 307 25.14 0.11 32.26
N ILE A 308 26.09 -0.52 31.55
CA ILE A 308 26.98 0.20 30.64
C ILE A 308 26.20 0.61 29.39
N GLU A 309 26.28 1.89 29.08
CA GLU A 309 25.84 2.47 27.81
C GLU A 309 27.09 2.84 27.01
N LEU A 310 27.19 2.35 25.78
CA LEU A 310 28.29 2.66 24.87
C LEU A 310 27.75 3.44 23.68
N THR A 311 28.57 4.34 23.18
CA THR A 311 28.32 5.08 21.95
C THR A 311 29.30 4.66 20.86
N TYR A 312 28.97 4.98 19.61
CA TYR A 312 29.76 4.61 18.45
C TYR A 312 31.27 4.87 18.62
N GLY A 313 32.05 3.79 18.47
CA GLY A 313 33.51 3.83 18.48
C GLY A 313 34.15 3.69 19.86
N GLN A 314 33.37 3.66 20.94
CA GLN A 314 33.91 3.32 22.27
C GLN A 314 34.33 1.85 22.34
N VAL A 315 35.33 1.57 23.17
CA VAL A 315 35.87 0.23 23.35
C VAL A 315 35.60 -0.27 24.77
N LEU A 316 34.84 -1.35 24.86
CA LEU A 316 34.69 -2.14 26.07
C LEU A 316 35.84 -3.16 26.15
N THR A 317 36.60 -3.15 27.24
CA THR A 317 37.61 -4.17 27.53
C THR A 317 37.16 -5.03 28.71
N LEU A 318 37.19 -6.35 28.54
CA LEU A 318 37.06 -7.34 29.60
C LEU A 318 38.45 -7.93 29.85
N GLU A 319 39.04 -7.63 31.00
CA GLU A 319 40.41 -8.03 31.35
C GLU A 319 40.41 -8.88 32.62
N LEU A 320 41.01 -10.06 32.57
CA LEU A 320 41.20 -10.88 33.76
C LEU A 320 42.33 -10.31 34.60
N VAL A 321 42.06 -10.00 35.87
CA VAL A 321 43.04 -9.42 36.81
C VAL A 321 43.02 -10.15 38.15
N GLN A 322 44.05 -9.93 38.98
CA GLN A 322 44.26 -10.53 40.31
C GLN A 322 44.61 -9.47 41.36
#